data_AF-A0A2G9TDT0-F1
#
_entry.id   AF-A0A2G9TDT0-F1
#
_cell.length_a   1.000
_cell.length_b   1.000
_cell.length_c   1.000
_cell.angle_alpha   90.00
_cell.angle_beta   90.00
_cell.angle_gamma   90.00
#
_symmetry.space_group_name_H-M   'P 1'
#
loop_
_entity.id
_entity.type
_entity.pdbx_description
1 polymer ?
#
loop_
_entity_poly.entity_id
_entity_poly.type
_entity_poly.pdbx_seq_one_letter_code
_entity_poly.pdbx_strand_id
1 'polypeptide(L)'
;MVASSTTVGADEPNQPRCNPFGTRYLTDESRVWEHNAWDNVDWSEEMKKDAHRVIETQKQQAVDASKAEELIGNPEKQWDAFYSQHNNNFFKDRRWLLKEFPELDMKNYAE
;
A
#
# COMPACT_ATOMS: atom_id res chain seq x y z
N MET A 1 -39.19 39.33 31.17
CA MET A 1 -39.31 38.53 29.95
C MET A 1 -37.90 38.12 29.55
N VAL A 2 -37.69 36.80 29.64
CA VAL A 2 -36.59 35.93 29.21
C VAL A 2 -35.22 36.51 28.83
N ALA A 3 -34.23 36.10 29.62
CA ALA A 3 -32.82 36.02 29.26
C ALA A 3 -32.63 34.97 28.16
N SER A 4 -31.90 35.31 27.10
CA SER A 4 -31.55 34.37 26.04
C SER A 4 -30.20 33.73 26.36
N SER A 5 -30.29 32.47 26.79
CA SER A 5 -29.19 31.59 27.13
C SER A 5 -28.24 31.34 25.96
N THR A 6 -26.96 31.30 26.31
CA THR A 6 -25.89 30.53 25.68
C THR A 6 -26.38 29.16 25.23
N THR A 7 -26.15 28.83 23.95
CA THR A 7 -26.02 27.44 23.50
C THR A 7 -24.73 27.34 22.70
N VAL A 8 -23.66 26.92 23.40
CA VAL A 8 -22.46 26.36 22.80
C VAL A 8 -22.90 25.09 22.07
N GLY A 9 -22.92 25.15 20.74
CA GLY A 9 -23.23 24.02 19.88
C GLY A 9 -22.08 23.01 19.95
N ALA A 10 -22.46 21.82 20.42
CA ALA A 10 -21.81 20.52 20.36
C ALA A 10 -20.51 20.41 19.54
N ASP A 11 -19.50 19.80 20.18
CA ASP A 11 -18.33 19.18 19.57
C ASP A 11 -18.73 18.29 18.37
N GLU A 12 -18.53 18.81 17.16
CA GLU A 12 -18.35 17.99 15.97
C GLU A 12 -17.11 17.12 16.21
N PRO A 13 -17.19 15.78 16.12
CA PRO A 13 -15.99 14.95 16.17
C PRO A 13 -15.15 15.35 14.97
N ASN A 14 -14.00 15.98 15.26
CA ASN A 14 -12.98 16.35 14.30
C ASN A 14 -12.61 15.12 13.46
N GLN A 15 -13.30 14.94 12.32
CA GLN A 15 -12.93 13.93 11.35
C GLN A 15 -11.53 14.32 10.87
N PRO A 16 -10.53 13.43 11.02
CA PRO A 16 -9.20 13.74 10.53
C PRO A 16 -9.33 14.05 9.04
N ARG A 17 -8.91 15.25 8.64
CA ARG A 17 -8.90 15.73 7.24
C ARG A 17 -7.91 14.95 6.34
N CYS A 18 -7.45 13.81 6.83
CA CYS A 18 -6.55 12.93 6.12
C CYS A 18 -7.40 11.84 5.51
N ASN A 19 -7.42 11.82 4.17
CA ASN A 19 -8.06 10.81 3.34
C ASN A 19 -7.88 9.41 3.99
N PRO A 20 -8.95 8.67 4.35
CA PRO A 20 -8.87 7.44 5.16
C PRO A 20 -8.41 6.24 4.32
N PHE A 21 -7.41 6.44 3.46
CA PHE A 21 -6.78 5.37 2.71
C PHE A 21 -5.89 4.56 3.65
N GLY A 22 -6.10 3.25 3.71
CA GLY A 22 -5.20 2.32 4.38
C GLY A 22 -5.38 2.13 5.89
N THR A 23 -6.39 2.77 6.51
CA THR A 23 -6.60 2.69 7.98
C THR A 23 -7.86 1.94 8.38
N ARG A 24 -8.69 1.53 7.42
CA ARG A 24 -9.94 0.79 7.66
C ARG A 24 -9.67 -0.69 7.92
N TYR A 25 -10.37 -1.26 8.88
CA TYR A 25 -10.45 -2.70 9.09
C TYR A 25 -11.76 -3.22 8.49
N LEU A 26 -11.66 -4.20 7.59
CA LEU A 26 -12.84 -4.79 6.97
C LEU A 26 -13.46 -5.82 7.93
N THR A 27 -14.44 -5.38 8.72
CA THR A 27 -15.17 -6.25 9.66
C THR A 27 -16.39 -6.91 9.02
N ASP A 28 -16.91 -6.35 7.93
CA ASP A 28 -18.12 -6.79 7.23
C ASP A 28 -17.81 -6.98 5.74
N GLU A 29 -17.88 -8.24 5.28
CA GLU A 29 -17.53 -8.65 3.92
C GLU A 29 -18.43 -8.02 2.84
N SER A 30 -19.63 -7.56 3.20
CA SER A 30 -20.52 -6.89 2.24
C SER A 30 -19.99 -5.51 1.80
N ARG A 31 -19.06 -4.94 2.57
CA ARG A 31 -18.56 -3.57 2.40
C ARG A 31 -17.23 -3.48 1.66
N VAL A 32 -16.77 -4.58 1.06
CA VAL A 32 -15.52 -4.66 0.28
C VAL A 32 -15.47 -3.60 -0.83
N TRP A 33 -16.61 -3.30 -1.45
CA TRP A 33 -16.69 -2.41 -2.61
C TRP A 33 -17.02 -0.95 -2.29
N GLU A 34 -17.24 -0.63 -1.01
CA GLU A 34 -17.58 0.74 -0.57
C GLU A 34 -16.38 1.70 -0.71
N HIS A 35 -15.17 1.19 -0.53
CA HIS A 35 -13.94 1.97 -0.61
C HIS A 35 -12.89 1.22 -1.43
N ASN A 36 -12.29 1.91 -2.42
CA ASN A 36 -11.10 1.42 -3.13
C ASN A 36 -9.83 1.68 -2.31
N ALA A 37 -9.84 1.30 -1.04
CA ALA A 37 -8.72 1.45 -0.14
C ALA A 37 -8.20 0.06 0.24
N TRP A 38 -6.89 -0.04 0.51
CA TRP A 38 -6.32 -1.25 1.08
C TRP A 38 -6.80 -1.37 2.53
N ASP A 39 -7.81 -2.21 2.76
CA ASP A 39 -8.27 -2.51 4.11
C ASP A 39 -7.19 -3.33 4.85
N ASN A 40 -6.96 -3.01 6.12
CA ASN A 40 -6.17 -3.84 7.01
C ASN A 40 -6.98 -5.09 7.35
N VAL A 41 -6.44 -6.25 7.00
CA VAL A 41 -7.05 -7.55 7.25
C VAL A 41 -6.12 -8.35 8.15
N ASP A 42 -6.64 -8.76 9.30
CA ASP A 42 -5.93 -9.66 10.20
C ASP A 42 -5.84 -11.06 9.59
N TRP A 43 -4.69 -11.69 9.77
CA TRP A 43 -4.47 -13.02 9.24
C TRP A 43 -5.24 -14.06 10.04
N SER A 44 -6.05 -14.85 9.35
CA SER A 44 -6.66 -16.04 9.93
C SER A 44 -5.58 -17.09 10.26
N GLU A 45 -5.90 -18.01 11.18
CA GLU A 45 -4.97 -19.07 11.56
C GLU A 45 -4.61 -19.99 10.37
N GLU A 46 -5.57 -20.22 9.47
CA GLU A 46 -5.36 -20.98 8.24
C GLU A 46 -4.36 -20.28 7.30
N MET A 47 -4.51 -18.95 7.11
CA MET A 47 -3.59 -18.16 6.29
C MET A 47 -2.17 -18.19 6.85
N LYS A 48 -2.02 -18.08 8.18
CA LYS A 48 -0.70 -18.18 8.83
C LYS A 48 -0.08 -19.55 8.59
N LYS A 49 -0.84 -20.63 8.79
CA LYS A 49 -0.37 -22.00 8.55
C LYS A 49 0.07 -22.22 7.11
N ASP A 50 -0.68 -21.68 6.16
CA ASP A 50 -0.36 -21.77 4.74
C ASP A 50 0.91 -20.99 4.38
N ALA A 51 1.09 -19.78 4.92
CA ALA A 51 2.34 -19.05 4.74
C ALA A 51 3.54 -19.78 5.37
N HIS A 52 3.37 -20.36 6.56
CA HIS A 52 4.41 -21.21 7.16
C HIS A 52 4.76 -22.40 6.25
N ARG A 53 3.77 -23.08 5.67
CA ARG A 53 4.00 -24.16 4.71
C ARG A 53 4.82 -23.68 3.50
N VAL A 54 4.48 -22.53 2.94
CA VAL A 54 5.21 -21.96 1.79
C VAL A 54 6.66 -21.63 2.17
N ILE A 55 6.88 -21.01 3.32
CA ILE A 55 8.22 -20.68 3.83
C ILE A 55 9.06 -21.95 3.98
N GLU A 56 8.51 -23.00 4.57
CA GLU A 56 9.23 -24.26 4.73
C GLU A 56 9.57 -24.93 3.38
N THR A 57 8.66 -24.90 2.42
CA THR A 57 8.95 -25.37 1.05
C THR A 57 10.06 -24.55 0.39
N GLN A 58 10.06 -23.23 0.54
CA GLN A 58 11.09 -22.36 -0.02
C GLN A 58 12.46 -22.61 0.61
N LYS A 59 12.51 -22.85 1.93
CA LYS A 59 13.75 -23.20 2.64
C LYS A 59 14.38 -24.49 2.14
N GLN A 60 13.57 -25.47 1.72
CA GLN A 60 14.09 -26.72 1.14
C GLN A 60 14.82 -26.49 -0.21
N GLN A 61 14.50 -25.41 -0.91
CA GLN A 61 15.14 -25.01 -2.16
C GLN A 61 16.13 -23.85 -1.96
N ALA A 62 16.68 -23.72 -0.75
CA ALA A 62 17.68 -22.70 -0.47
C ALA A 62 18.89 -22.83 -1.41
N VAL A 63 19.41 -21.69 -1.85
CA VAL A 63 20.64 -21.64 -2.64
C VAL A 63 21.82 -22.11 -1.79
N ASP A 64 22.82 -22.70 -2.45
CA ASP A 64 24.07 -23.08 -1.81
C ASP A 64 24.75 -21.88 -1.13
N ALA A 65 25.47 -22.13 -0.04
CA ALA A 65 26.12 -21.09 0.76
C ALA A 65 27.09 -20.22 -0.08
N SER A 66 27.82 -20.82 -1.02
CA SER A 66 28.73 -20.06 -1.90
C SER A 66 27.97 -19.13 -2.83
N LYS A 67 26.82 -19.58 -3.36
CA LYS A 67 25.99 -18.74 -4.23
C LYS A 67 25.30 -17.63 -3.44
N ALA A 68 24.86 -17.92 -2.21
CA ALA A 68 24.30 -16.91 -1.32
C ALA A 68 25.30 -15.78 -1.04
N GLU A 69 26.56 -16.11 -0.75
CA GLU A 69 27.61 -15.13 -0.48
C GLU A 69 27.92 -14.28 -1.72
N GLU A 70 27.94 -14.86 -2.91
CA GLU A 70 28.11 -14.12 -4.17
C GLU A 70 26.96 -13.11 -4.41
N LEU A 71 25.72 -13.55 -4.19
CA LEU A 71 24.52 -12.71 -4.34
C LEU A 71 24.50 -11.56 -3.33
N ILE A 72 24.87 -11.83 -2.08
CA ILE A 72 24.93 -10.83 -0.99
C ILE A 72 26.13 -9.89 -1.19
N GLY A 73 27.24 -10.37 -1.75
CA GLY A 73 28.46 -9.59 -1.96
C GLY A 73 28.41 -8.62 -3.13
N ASN A 74 27.55 -8.85 -4.13
CA ASN A 74 27.39 -7.94 -5.28
C ASN A 74 25.91 -7.64 -5.58
N PRO A 75 25.13 -7.11 -4.62
CA PRO A 75 23.70 -6.90 -4.79
C PRO A 75 23.40 -5.93 -5.93
N GLU A 76 24.25 -4.93 -6.15
CA GLU A 76 24.12 -3.95 -7.22
C GLU A 76 24.08 -4.61 -8.60
N LYS A 77 24.97 -5.57 -8.86
CA LYS A 77 25.00 -6.29 -10.14
C LYS A 77 23.78 -7.18 -10.32
N GLN A 78 23.28 -7.78 -9.25
CA GLN A 78 22.07 -8.62 -9.32
C GLN A 78 20.83 -7.77 -9.66
N TRP A 79 20.70 -6.60 -9.04
CA TRP A 79 19.62 -5.67 -9.34
C TRP A 79 19.74 -5.08 -10.75
N ASP A 80 20.94 -4.68 -11.18
CA ASP A 80 21.18 -4.19 -12.54
C ASP A 80 20.85 -5.26 -13.60
N ALA A 81 21.28 -6.50 -13.37
CA ALA A 81 20.94 -7.63 -14.23
C ALA A 81 19.42 -7.88 -14.28
N PHE A 82 18.72 -7.74 -13.15
CA PHE A 82 17.27 -7.86 -13.09
C PHE A 82 16.57 -6.74 -13.88
N TYR A 83 16.95 -5.48 -13.66
CA TYR A 83 16.33 -4.33 -14.31
C TYR A 83 16.61 -4.28 -15.82
N SER A 84 17.80 -4.71 -16.25
CA SER A 84 18.13 -4.81 -17.68
C SER A 84 17.20 -5.77 -18.44
N GLN A 85 16.69 -6.81 -17.77
CA GLN A 85 15.80 -7.80 -18.37
C GLN A 85 14.31 -7.42 -18.28
N HIS A 86 13.91 -6.58 -17.33
CA HIS A 86 12.49 -6.34 -16.99
C HIS A 86 12.02 -4.89 -17.23
N ASN A 87 12.65 -4.16 -18.15
CA ASN A 87 12.45 -2.71 -18.33
C ASN A 87 10.99 -2.28 -18.62
N ASN A 88 10.20 -3.10 -19.34
CA ASN A 88 8.89 -2.67 -19.87
C ASN A 88 7.67 -2.90 -18.97
N ASN A 89 7.82 -3.54 -17.81
CA ASN A 89 6.66 -3.92 -16.97
C ASN A 89 6.46 -3.05 -15.72
N PHE A 90 7.43 -2.19 -15.38
CA PHE A 90 7.36 -1.38 -14.16
C PHE A 90 6.62 -0.06 -14.33
N PHE A 91 6.73 0.55 -15.51
CA PHE A 91 6.08 1.81 -15.83
C PHE A 91 4.79 1.53 -16.59
N LYS A 92 3.74 1.12 -15.87
CA LYS A 92 2.38 1.19 -16.39
C LYS A 92 1.93 2.64 -16.40
N ASP A 93 1.08 3.02 -17.34
CA ASP A 93 0.41 4.32 -17.38
C ASP A 93 -0.36 4.55 -16.07
N ARG A 94 0.23 5.32 -15.15
CA ARG A 94 -0.40 5.69 -13.88
C ARG A 94 -1.39 6.82 -14.13
N ARG A 95 -2.48 6.52 -14.84
CA ARG A 95 -3.55 7.49 -15.15
C ARG A 95 -4.16 8.13 -13.91
N TRP A 96 -4.05 7.47 -12.75
CA TRP A 96 -4.46 8.00 -11.45
C TRP A 96 -3.51 9.09 -10.91
N LEU A 97 -2.24 9.10 -11.33
CA LEU A 97 -1.23 10.04 -10.81
C LEU A 97 -1.60 11.49 -11.13
N LEU A 98 -2.06 11.77 -12.34
CA LEU A 98 -2.52 13.11 -12.75
C LEU A 98 -3.88 13.50 -12.12
N LYS A 99 -4.67 12.51 -11.69
CA LYS A 99 -5.94 12.76 -10.98
C LYS A 99 -5.69 13.19 -9.53
N GLU A 100 -4.70 12.58 -8.88
CA GLU A 100 -4.34 12.88 -7.49
C GLU A 100 -3.39 14.08 -7.38
N PHE A 101 -2.49 14.25 -8.35
CA PHE A 101 -1.50 15.33 -8.41
C PHE A 101 -1.63 16.11 -9.73
N PRO A 102 -2.65 16.97 -9.89
CA PRO A 102 -2.83 17.80 -11.08
C PRO A 102 -1.62 18.69 -11.41
N GLU A 103 -0.80 19.02 -10.40
CA GLU A 103 0.46 19.77 -10.53
C GLU A 103 1.57 19.02 -11.29
N LEU A 104 1.46 17.70 -11.47
CA LEU A 104 2.43 16.94 -12.27
C LEU A 104 2.08 16.94 -13.77
N ASP A 105 0.92 17.48 -14.16
CA ASP A 105 0.58 17.63 -15.58
C ASP A 105 1.44 18.75 -16.20
N MET A 106 2.41 18.35 -17.00
CA MET A 106 3.28 19.28 -17.72
C MET A 106 2.51 20.20 -18.69
N LYS A 107 1.24 19.91 -19.02
CA LYS A 107 0.36 20.81 -19.78
C LYS A 107 -0.24 21.95 -18.96
N ASN A 108 -0.24 21.85 -17.63
CA ASN A 108 -0.69 22.92 -16.73
C ASN A 108 0.40 23.99 -16.51
N TYR A 109 1.63 23.75 -16.94
CA TYR A 109 2.67 24.76 -17.07
C TYR A 109 2.65 25.32 -18.49
N ALA A 110 1.66 26.15 -18.79
CA ALA A 110 1.76 27.08 -19.90
C ALA A 110 2.77 28.18 -19.50
N GLU A 111 3.74 28.46 -20.38
CA GLU A 111 4.57 29.68 -20.31
C GLU A 111 3.70 30.95 -20.32
#